data_AF-A0AAD2GRL1-F1
#
_entry.id   AF-A0AAD2GRL1-F1
#
_cell.length_a   1.000
_cell.length_b   1.000
_cell.length_c   1.000
_cell.angle_alpha   90.00
_cell.angle_beta   90.00
_cell.angle_gamma   90.00
#
_symmetry.space_group_name_H-M   'P 1'
#
loop_
_entity.id
_entity.type
_entity.pdbx_description
1 polymer ?
#
loop_
_entity_poly.entity_id
_entity_poly.type
_entity_poly.pdbx_seq_one_letter_code
_entity_poly.pdbx_strand_id
1 'polypeptide(L)'
;MRECVYYSLADSVLARALQVCALKRDVNANSHILASSHFSRSCVMTVASVVRLIALSLVSVFALCTLGLAAAVLSLSKTYMSGYYPYAALAIAAAVITILTIPAMSALDLIHPGGLTSQIKFELPWLSVLAALWLATASYATKAVIEDFPGFCDEIRDSANRLVACQESAILLAFAHLNYFI
;
A
#
# COMPACT_ATOMS: atom_id res chain seq x y z
N MET A 1 -8.36 10.00 -16.20
CA MET A 1 -9.31 11.06 -15.75
C MET A 1 -9.66 11.00 -14.27
N ARG A 2 -9.50 9.88 -13.54
CA ARG A 2 -9.75 9.87 -12.08
C ARG A 2 -8.49 10.24 -11.26
N GLU A 3 -7.30 10.14 -11.86
CA GLU A 3 -6.02 10.37 -11.20
C GLU A 3 -5.80 11.82 -10.75
N CYS A 4 -6.35 12.80 -11.49
CA CYS A 4 -6.21 14.23 -11.15
C CYS A 4 -6.84 14.61 -9.81
N VAL A 5 -7.83 13.84 -9.33
CA VAL A 5 -8.51 14.11 -8.05
C VAL A 5 -7.61 13.80 -6.85
N TYR A 6 -6.79 12.74 -6.95
CA TYR A 6 -5.87 12.35 -5.86
C TYR A 6 -4.75 13.37 -5.65
N TYR A 7 -4.14 13.87 -6.73
CA TYR A 7 -3.17 14.96 -6.64
C TYR A 7 -3.79 16.23 -6.04
N SER A 8 -4.96 16.65 -6.54
CA SER A 8 -5.63 17.86 -6.02
C SER A 8 -6.00 17.76 -4.53
N LEU A 9 -6.42 16.58 -4.04
CA LEU A 9 -6.62 16.38 -2.60
C LEU A 9 -5.30 16.44 -1.83
N ALA A 10 -4.25 15.75 -2.29
CA ALA A 10 -2.94 15.74 -1.64
C ALA A 10 -2.35 17.16 -1.52
N ASP A 11 -2.40 17.95 -2.60
CA ASP A 11 -1.98 19.36 -2.60
C ASP A 11 -2.82 20.20 -1.62
N SER A 12 -4.14 19.98 -1.54
CA SER A 12 -5.01 20.73 -0.62
C SER A 12 -4.72 20.43 0.86
N VAL A 13 -4.36 19.18 1.19
CA VAL A 13 -3.98 18.75 2.54
C VAL A 13 -2.57 19.23 2.88
N LEU A 14 -1.62 19.13 1.94
CA LEU A 14 -0.25 19.58 2.11
C LEU A 14 -0.19 21.12 2.27
N ALA A 15 -0.93 21.86 1.45
CA ALA A 15 -1.07 23.31 1.57
C ALA A 15 -1.67 23.72 2.92
N ARG A 16 -2.69 23.01 3.42
CA ARG A 16 -3.26 23.26 4.76
C ARG A 16 -2.28 22.92 5.89
N ALA A 17 -1.52 21.83 5.79
CA ALA A 17 -0.48 21.49 6.75
C ALA A 17 0.64 22.55 6.78
N LEU A 18 1.07 23.02 5.60
CA LEU A 18 2.03 24.12 5.45
C LEU A 18 1.47 25.44 6.02
N GLN A 19 0.20 25.76 5.79
CA GLN A 19 -0.47 26.93 6.38
C GLN A 19 -0.53 26.85 7.92
N VAL A 20 -0.77 25.67 8.50
CA VAL A 20 -0.77 25.47 9.96
C VAL A 20 0.64 25.64 10.54
N CYS A 21 1.69 25.11 9.89
CA CYS A 21 3.07 25.40 10.30
C CYS A 21 3.45 26.88 10.07
N ALA A 22 2.89 27.55 9.06
CA ALA A 22 3.15 28.96 8.78
C ALA A 22 2.50 29.89 9.82
N LEU A 23 1.20 29.72 10.14
CA LEU A 23 0.50 30.55 11.13
C LEU A 23 1.10 30.46 12.54
N LYS A 24 1.77 29.35 12.88
CA LYS A 24 2.48 29.22 14.16
C LYS A 24 3.82 29.97 14.22
N ARG A 25 4.23 30.63 13.13
CA ARG A 25 5.41 31.51 13.06
C ARG A 25 5.16 32.85 13.74
N ASP A 26 4.03 33.47 13.46
CA ASP A 26 3.82 34.91 13.74
C ASP A 26 3.51 35.20 15.22
N VAL A 27 2.92 34.24 15.95
CA VAL A 27 2.58 34.39 17.37
C VAL A 27 3.81 34.40 18.29
N ASN A 28 4.97 33.90 17.84
CA ASN A 28 6.16 33.69 18.68
C ASN A 28 7.36 34.58 18.32
N ALA A 29 7.13 35.78 17.78
CA ALA A 29 8.19 36.70 17.35
C ALA A 29 9.01 37.36 18.51
N ASN A 30 8.70 37.07 19.78
CA ASN A 30 9.31 37.72 20.96
C ASN A 30 10.23 36.81 21.80
N SER A 31 10.55 35.58 21.37
CA SER A 31 11.43 34.65 22.12
C SER A 31 12.50 34.00 21.21
N HIS A 32 13.44 34.83 20.77
CA HIS A 32 14.48 34.42 19.82
C HIS A 32 15.50 33.40 20.38
N ILE A 33 16.21 32.75 19.45
CA ILE A 33 17.31 31.77 19.65
C ILE A 33 16.85 30.38 20.13
N LEU A 34 16.22 30.22 21.30
CA LEU A 34 15.94 28.86 21.85
C LEU A 34 14.81 28.08 21.15
N ALA A 35 13.88 28.76 20.47
CA ALA A 35 12.70 28.11 19.88
C ALA A 35 12.98 27.27 18.61
N SER A 36 14.07 27.54 17.89
CA SER A 36 14.31 27.03 16.53
C SER A 36 14.34 25.49 16.42
N SER A 37 15.07 24.84 17.33
CA SER A 37 15.24 23.38 17.33
C SER A 37 13.97 22.61 17.72
N HIS A 38 13.12 23.21 18.56
CA HIS A 38 11.84 22.63 18.99
C HIS A 38 10.72 22.84 17.96
N PHE A 39 10.74 23.99 17.27
CA PHE A 39 9.79 24.30 16.20
C PHE A 39 9.95 23.38 14.99
N SER A 40 11.19 23.17 14.52
CA SER A 40 11.51 22.26 13.41
C SER A 40 10.98 20.84 13.66
N ARG A 41 11.25 20.28 14.85
CA ARG A 41 10.74 18.96 15.27
C ARG A 41 9.22 18.86 15.23
N SER A 42 8.50 19.93 15.59
CA SER A 42 7.03 19.94 15.67
C SER A 42 6.37 19.86 14.28
N CYS A 43 6.88 20.59 13.29
CA CYS A 43 6.33 20.53 11.93
C CYS A 43 6.68 19.21 11.23
N VAL A 44 7.93 18.74 11.35
CA VAL A 44 8.38 17.43 10.80
C VAL A 44 7.52 16.28 11.35
N MET A 45 7.24 16.30 12.65
CA MET A 45 6.41 15.29 13.32
C MET A 45 4.98 15.24 12.77
N THR A 46 4.39 16.40 12.45
CA THR A 46 3.03 16.47 11.88
C THR A 46 3.00 15.97 10.42
N VAL A 47 3.98 16.37 9.60
CA VAL A 47 4.07 15.94 8.19
C VAL A 47 4.27 14.42 8.08
N ALA A 48 5.12 13.83 8.93
CA ALA A 48 5.34 12.38 8.96
C ALA A 48 4.04 11.59 9.24
N SER A 49 3.22 12.06 10.19
CA SER A 49 1.92 11.43 10.49
C SER A 49 0.95 11.47 9.31
N VAL A 50 0.90 12.58 8.55
CA VAL A 50 0.03 12.71 7.36
C VAL A 50 0.51 11.78 6.23
N VAL A 51 1.82 11.72 5.97
CA VAL A 51 2.38 10.83 4.94
C VAL A 51 2.12 9.35 5.28
N ARG A 52 2.34 8.93 6.53
CA ARG A 52 2.00 7.57 7.02
C ARG A 52 0.53 7.22 6.79
N LEU A 53 -0.40 8.12 7.13
CA LEU A 53 -1.83 7.88 6.95
C LEU A 53 -2.21 7.69 5.47
N ILE A 54 -1.63 8.50 4.58
CA ILE A 54 -1.85 8.40 3.13
C ILE A 54 -1.30 7.06 2.60
N ALA A 55 -0.07 6.69 2.96
CA ALA A 55 0.56 5.43 2.56
C ALA A 55 -0.26 4.21 2.98
N LEU A 56 -0.64 4.13 4.26
CA LEU A 56 -1.51 3.06 4.79
C LEU A 56 -2.86 2.99 4.06
N SER A 57 -3.46 4.15 3.73
CA SER A 57 -4.73 4.18 2.99
C SER A 57 -4.57 3.60 1.57
N LEU A 58 -3.49 3.94 0.85
CA LEU A 58 -3.21 3.44 -0.50
C LEU A 58 -2.98 1.92 -0.50
N VAL A 59 -2.13 1.43 0.41
CA VAL A 59 -1.86 -0.01 0.56
C VAL A 59 -3.15 -0.79 0.86
N SER A 60 -4.06 -0.24 1.68
CA SER A 60 -5.34 -0.91 1.97
C SER A 60 -6.25 -1.02 0.74
N VAL A 61 -6.27 -0.01 -0.14
CA VAL A 61 -7.05 -0.03 -1.39
C VAL A 61 -6.44 -1.02 -2.40
N PHE A 62 -5.13 -1.01 -2.58
CA PHE A 62 -4.44 -1.97 -3.46
C PHE A 62 -4.53 -3.41 -2.93
N ALA A 63 -4.54 -3.63 -1.61
CA ALA A 63 -4.84 -4.92 -1.00
C ALA A 63 -6.26 -5.41 -1.33
N LEU A 64 -7.26 -4.53 -1.28
CA LEU A 64 -8.64 -4.88 -1.69
C LEU A 64 -8.73 -5.23 -3.19
N CYS A 65 -8.03 -4.49 -4.06
CA CYS A 65 -7.95 -4.81 -5.49
C CYS A 65 -7.30 -6.18 -5.74
N THR A 66 -6.14 -6.44 -5.13
CA THR A 66 -5.43 -7.72 -5.29
C THR A 66 -6.20 -8.92 -4.73
N LEU A 67 -6.95 -8.75 -3.65
CA LEU A 67 -7.87 -9.79 -3.15
C LEU A 67 -8.93 -10.17 -4.19
N GLY A 68 -9.54 -9.17 -4.84
CA GLY A 68 -10.52 -9.38 -5.90
C GLY A 68 -9.93 -10.11 -7.13
N LEU A 69 -8.78 -9.65 -7.62
CA LEU A 69 -8.08 -10.29 -8.74
C LEU A 69 -7.65 -11.73 -8.42
N ALA A 70 -7.05 -11.95 -7.25
CA ALA A 70 -6.61 -13.28 -6.85
C ALA A 70 -7.79 -14.27 -6.70
N ALA A 71 -8.95 -13.80 -6.22
CA ALA A 71 -10.17 -14.59 -6.16
C ALA A 71 -10.72 -14.92 -7.56
N ALA A 72 -10.69 -13.97 -8.49
CA ALA A 72 -11.08 -14.20 -9.89
C ALA A 72 -10.17 -15.26 -10.55
N VAL A 73 -8.85 -15.12 -10.45
CA VAL A 73 -7.85 -16.08 -10.95
C VAL A 73 -8.09 -17.48 -10.35
N LEU A 74 -8.29 -17.58 -9.02
CA LEU A 74 -8.54 -18.86 -8.35
C LEU A 74 -9.85 -19.55 -8.80
N SER A 75 -10.87 -18.79 -9.18
CA SER A 75 -12.11 -19.34 -9.73
C SER A 75 -11.87 -20.01 -11.10
N LEU A 76 -11.03 -19.40 -11.93
CA LEU A 76 -10.61 -19.96 -13.23
C LEU A 76 -9.73 -21.20 -13.04
N SER A 77 -8.73 -21.15 -12.14
CA SER A 77 -7.84 -22.30 -11.86
C SER A 77 -8.62 -23.55 -11.44
N LYS A 78 -9.57 -23.42 -10.51
CA LYS A 78 -10.39 -24.54 -10.04
C LYS A 78 -11.27 -25.13 -11.14
N THR A 79 -11.79 -24.29 -12.03
CA THR A 79 -12.70 -24.70 -13.11
C THR A 79 -11.96 -25.40 -14.26
N TYR A 80 -10.74 -24.97 -14.59
CA TYR A 80 -10.04 -25.43 -15.81
C TYR A 80 -8.78 -26.29 -15.58
N MET A 81 -8.19 -26.30 -14.39
CA MET A 81 -6.93 -27.02 -14.11
C MET A 81 -7.00 -28.01 -12.94
N SER A 82 -8.16 -28.21 -12.31
CA SER A 82 -8.34 -29.09 -11.13
C SER A 82 -7.43 -28.79 -9.93
N GLY A 83 -6.84 -27.59 -9.91
CA GLY A 83 -5.84 -27.16 -8.93
C GLY A 83 -5.92 -25.67 -8.64
N TYR A 84 -4.90 -25.15 -7.96
CA TYR A 84 -4.81 -23.73 -7.59
C TYR A 84 -3.39 -23.20 -7.82
N TYR A 85 -3.27 -21.96 -8.29
CA TYR A 85 -1.97 -21.31 -8.39
C TYR A 85 -1.48 -20.85 -7.01
N PRO A 86 -0.22 -21.14 -6.63
CA PRO A 86 0.29 -20.79 -5.30
C PRO A 86 0.43 -19.27 -5.12
N TYR A 87 0.76 -18.51 -6.17
CA TYR A 87 0.84 -17.04 -6.09
C TYR A 87 -0.51 -16.40 -5.74
N ALA A 88 -1.62 -16.93 -6.26
CA ALA A 88 -2.95 -16.40 -5.99
C ALA A 88 -3.42 -16.71 -4.56
N ALA A 89 -3.07 -17.90 -4.03
CA ALA A 89 -3.28 -18.20 -2.62
C ALA A 89 -2.45 -17.30 -1.70
N LEU A 90 -1.19 -17.03 -2.06
CA LEU A 90 -0.31 -16.11 -1.31
C LEU A 90 -0.83 -14.67 -1.35
N ALA A 91 -1.32 -14.21 -2.51
CA ALA A 91 -1.91 -12.88 -2.69
C ALA A 91 -3.17 -12.67 -1.84
N ILE A 92 -4.07 -13.67 -1.75
CA ILE A 92 -5.22 -13.58 -0.83
C ILE A 92 -4.74 -13.50 0.62
N ALA A 93 -3.77 -14.33 1.03
CA ALA A 93 -3.25 -14.30 2.40
C ALA A 93 -2.61 -12.93 2.74
N ALA A 94 -1.80 -12.39 1.83
CA ALA A 94 -1.17 -11.08 1.96
C ALA A 94 -2.22 -9.95 2.06
N ALA A 95 -3.23 -9.98 1.19
CA ALA A 95 -4.32 -9.00 1.20
C ALA A 95 -5.16 -9.08 2.48
N VAL A 96 -5.57 -10.27 2.92
CA VAL A 96 -6.36 -10.46 4.15
C VAL A 96 -5.58 -9.98 5.38
N ILE A 97 -4.30 -10.33 5.52
CA ILE A 97 -3.46 -9.86 6.63
C ILE A 97 -3.32 -8.34 6.59
N THR A 98 -3.09 -7.75 5.41
CA THR A 98 -2.99 -6.30 5.22
C THR A 98 -4.29 -5.57 5.62
N ILE A 99 -5.43 -6.08 5.15
CA ILE A 99 -6.77 -5.52 5.42
C ILE A 99 -7.15 -5.65 6.90
N LEU A 100 -6.67 -6.67 7.62
CA LEU A 100 -6.91 -6.83 9.05
C LEU A 100 -5.95 -5.99 9.92
N THR A 101 -4.65 -5.92 9.59
CA THR A 101 -3.69 -5.26 10.47
C THR A 101 -3.69 -3.73 10.35
N ILE A 102 -3.94 -3.15 9.17
CA ILE A 102 -4.02 -1.68 9.02
C ILE A 102 -5.09 -1.04 9.93
N PRO A 103 -6.35 -1.51 9.98
CA PRO A 103 -7.33 -0.98 10.93
C PRO A 103 -7.04 -1.38 12.37
N ALA A 104 -6.41 -2.54 12.64
CA ALA A 104 -6.00 -2.91 14.00
C ALA A 104 -4.93 -1.94 14.55
N MET A 105 -3.93 -1.57 13.75
CA MET A 105 -2.95 -0.53 14.10
C MET A 105 -3.63 0.83 14.29
N SER A 106 -4.52 1.21 13.37
CA SER A 106 -5.30 2.46 13.48
C SER A 106 -6.14 2.52 14.76
N ALA A 107 -6.67 1.38 15.23
CA ALA A 107 -7.40 1.29 16.50
C ALA A 107 -6.48 1.36 17.72
N LEU A 108 -5.30 0.72 17.68
CA LEU A 108 -4.29 0.83 18.74
C LEU A 108 -3.79 2.27 18.92
N ASP A 109 -3.64 3.01 17.82
CA ASP A 109 -3.27 4.44 17.81
C ASP A 109 -4.31 5.33 18.51
N LEU A 110 -5.60 4.97 18.47
CA LEU A 110 -6.68 5.68 19.19
C LEU A 110 -6.69 5.34 20.69
N ILE A 111 -6.29 4.13 21.07
CA ILE A 111 -6.28 3.66 22.46
C ILE A 111 -5.07 4.21 23.24
N HIS A 112 -3.94 4.41 22.57
CA HIS A 112 -2.69 4.88 23.18
C HIS A 112 -2.22 6.22 22.58
N PRO A 113 -2.80 7.38 22.96
CA PRO A 113 -2.36 8.72 22.53
C PRO A 113 -0.97 9.15 23.08
N GLY A 114 -0.14 8.19 23.52
CA GLY A 114 1.10 8.37 24.26
C GLY A 114 2.38 8.46 23.41
N GLY A 115 2.39 9.32 22.39
CA GLY A 115 3.62 9.74 21.70
C GLY A 115 4.11 8.83 20.55
N LEU A 116 4.30 9.46 19.38
CA LEU A 116 4.66 8.81 18.11
C LEU A 116 5.91 7.91 18.16
N THR A 117 6.89 8.22 19.00
CA THR A 117 8.12 7.41 19.17
C THR A 117 7.88 6.03 19.80
N SER A 118 6.69 5.78 20.36
CA SER A 118 6.26 4.45 20.79
C SER A 118 5.70 3.65 19.61
N GLN A 119 4.84 4.27 18.81
CA GLN A 119 4.10 3.62 17.70
C GLN A 119 5.03 3.17 16.56
N ILE A 120 6.00 4.00 16.15
CA ILE A 120 6.95 3.68 15.08
C ILE A 120 7.74 2.38 15.36
N LYS A 121 8.01 2.05 16.63
CA LYS A 121 8.79 0.85 17.00
C LYS A 121 8.09 -0.47 16.68
N PHE A 122 6.75 -0.48 16.60
CA PHE A 122 5.97 -1.66 16.25
C PHE A 122 5.49 -1.61 14.78
N GLU A 123 5.15 -0.42 14.29
CA GLU A 123 4.84 -0.18 12.87
C GLU A 123 5.99 -0.62 11.96
N LEU A 124 7.20 -0.08 12.14
CA LEU A 124 8.30 -0.26 11.19
C LEU A 124 8.71 -1.73 10.95
N PRO A 125 8.88 -2.60 11.97
CA PRO A 125 9.18 -4.02 11.73
C PRO A 125 7.97 -4.83 11.23
N TRP A 126 6.74 -4.35 11.38
CA TRP A 126 5.57 -5.02 10.80
C TRP A 126 5.35 -4.63 9.34
N LEU A 127 5.56 -3.35 8.98
CA LEU A 127 5.55 -2.90 7.59
C LEU A 127 6.62 -3.60 6.76
N SER A 128 7.81 -3.87 7.30
CA SER A 128 8.83 -4.64 6.58
C SER A 128 8.45 -6.12 6.38
N VAL A 129 7.69 -6.72 7.30
CA VAL A 129 7.11 -8.07 7.12
C VAL A 129 6.02 -8.06 6.05
N LEU A 130 5.13 -7.06 6.03
CA LEU A 130 4.13 -6.89 4.96
C LEU A 130 4.80 -6.68 3.60
N ALA A 131 5.79 -5.80 3.51
CA ALA A 131 6.55 -5.56 2.29
C ALA A 131 7.25 -6.84 1.80
N ALA A 132 7.90 -7.59 2.68
CA ALA A 132 8.52 -8.87 2.33
C ALA A 132 7.49 -9.91 1.80
N LEU A 133 6.27 -9.91 2.34
CA LEU A 133 5.18 -10.77 1.88
C LEU A 133 4.63 -10.34 0.50
N TRP A 134 4.54 -9.03 0.22
CA TRP A 134 4.21 -8.52 -1.10
C TRP A 134 5.33 -8.79 -2.13
N LEU A 135 6.60 -8.67 -1.75
CA LEU A 135 7.75 -9.03 -2.59
C LEU A 135 7.79 -10.54 -2.92
N ALA A 136 7.45 -11.39 -1.94
CA ALA A 136 7.30 -12.83 -2.18
C ALA A 136 6.12 -13.12 -3.13
N THR A 137 4.98 -12.44 -2.94
CA THR A 137 3.82 -12.55 -3.84
C THR A 137 4.18 -12.14 -5.27
N ALA A 138 4.93 -11.05 -5.43
CA ALA A 138 5.43 -10.59 -6.72
C ALA A 138 6.38 -11.60 -7.37
N SER A 139 7.37 -12.16 -6.65
CA SER A 139 8.32 -13.10 -7.24
C SER A 139 7.68 -14.42 -7.66
N TYR A 140 6.73 -14.95 -6.88
CA TYR A 140 5.94 -16.13 -7.28
C TYR A 140 5.02 -15.84 -8.48
N ALA A 141 4.44 -14.63 -8.58
CA ALA A 141 3.63 -14.23 -9.73
C ALA A 141 4.49 -14.05 -11.00
N THR A 142 5.65 -13.40 -10.92
CA THR A 142 6.63 -13.31 -12.04
C THR A 142 7.01 -14.69 -12.54
N LYS A 143 7.30 -15.62 -11.62
CA LYS A 143 7.68 -16.99 -11.97
C LYS A 143 6.57 -17.68 -12.78
N ALA A 144 5.32 -17.63 -12.31
CA ALA A 144 4.19 -18.22 -13.02
C ALA A 144 3.92 -17.56 -14.38
N VAL A 145 4.04 -16.23 -14.49
CA VAL A 145 3.91 -15.53 -15.78
C VAL A 145 4.96 -16.01 -16.80
N ILE A 146 6.19 -16.29 -16.37
CA ILE A 146 7.26 -16.79 -17.26
C ILE A 146 7.10 -18.28 -17.60
N GLU A 147 6.70 -19.12 -16.65
CA GLU A 147 6.61 -20.58 -16.85
C GLU A 147 5.28 -21.05 -17.49
N ASP A 148 4.13 -20.49 -17.07
CA ASP A 148 2.79 -20.90 -17.56
C ASP A 148 2.34 -20.16 -18.84
N PHE A 149 2.98 -19.02 -19.17
CA PHE A 149 2.57 -18.13 -20.27
C PHE A 149 3.75 -17.66 -21.17
N PRO A 150 4.54 -18.59 -21.77
CA PRO A 150 5.54 -18.23 -22.78
C PRO A 150 4.87 -17.53 -23.98
N GLY A 151 5.45 -16.42 -24.45
CA GLY A 151 4.94 -15.60 -25.57
C GLY A 151 4.30 -14.25 -25.17
N PHE A 152 4.22 -13.94 -23.86
CA PHE A 152 3.40 -12.84 -23.32
C PHE A 152 1.91 -12.99 -23.64
N CYS A 153 1.06 -12.09 -23.12
CA CYS A 153 -0.39 -12.25 -23.24
C CYS A 153 -0.95 -11.94 -24.66
N ASP A 154 -0.16 -11.47 -25.62
CA ASP A 154 -0.64 -11.15 -26.99
C ASP A 154 -0.78 -12.40 -27.89
N GLU A 155 0.07 -13.43 -27.74
CA GLU A 155 0.07 -14.57 -28.67
C GLU A 155 -1.02 -15.63 -28.35
N ILE A 156 -1.72 -15.50 -27.22
CA ILE A 156 -2.66 -16.52 -26.69
C ILE A 156 -4.05 -16.41 -27.34
N ARG A 157 -4.12 -16.71 -28.65
CA ARG A 157 -5.37 -16.65 -29.43
C ARG A 157 -6.35 -17.80 -29.21
N ASP A 158 -5.89 -18.98 -28.81
CA ASP A 158 -6.72 -20.20 -28.82
C ASP A 158 -7.67 -20.37 -27.60
N SER A 159 -7.59 -19.52 -26.58
CA SER A 159 -8.56 -19.55 -25.48
C SER A 159 -8.67 -18.23 -24.71
N ALA A 160 -9.83 -17.58 -24.80
CA ALA A 160 -10.15 -16.35 -24.07
C ALA A 160 -9.91 -16.47 -22.55
N ASN A 161 -10.12 -17.66 -21.98
CA ASN A 161 -9.92 -17.90 -20.55
C ASN A 161 -8.43 -17.87 -20.14
N ARG A 162 -7.49 -18.33 -21.00
CA ARG A 162 -6.05 -18.18 -20.74
C ARG A 162 -5.59 -16.75 -20.96
N LEU A 163 -6.14 -16.05 -21.95
CA LEU A 163 -5.87 -14.63 -22.19
C LEU A 163 -6.24 -13.78 -20.96
N VAL A 164 -7.45 -13.95 -20.43
CA VAL A 164 -7.91 -13.30 -19.18
C VAL A 164 -7.01 -13.69 -18.00
N ALA A 165 -6.73 -14.98 -17.78
CA ALA A 165 -5.87 -15.41 -16.68
C ALA A 165 -4.44 -14.81 -16.75
N CYS A 166 -3.87 -14.67 -17.96
CA CYS A 166 -2.59 -14.01 -18.19
C CYS A 166 -2.64 -12.52 -17.83
N GLN A 167 -3.67 -11.82 -18.31
CA GLN A 167 -3.85 -10.38 -18.07
C GLN A 167 -4.08 -10.07 -16.58
N GLU A 168 -4.96 -10.81 -15.90
CA GLU A 168 -5.21 -10.65 -14.45
C GLU A 168 -3.95 -10.95 -13.62
N SER A 169 -3.14 -11.93 -14.03
CA SER A 169 -1.86 -12.25 -13.36
C SER A 169 -0.84 -11.12 -13.50
N ALA A 170 -0.76 -10.49 -14.68
CA ALA A 170 0.11 -9.34 -14.92
C ALA A 170 -0.32 -8.11 -14.11
N ILE A 171 -1.62 -7.87 -13.95
CA ILE A 171 -2.15 -6.76 -13.14
C ILE A 171 -1.90 -7.04 -11.64
N LEU A 172 -2.11 -8.28 -11.18
CA LEU A 172 -1.78 -8.70 -9.80
C LEU A 172 -0.29 -8.49 -9.50
N LEU A 173 0.60 -8.84 -10.43
CA LEU A 173 2.05 -8.63 -10.30
C LEU A 173 2.42 -7.14 -10.16
N ALA A 174 1.75 -6.25 -10.90
CA ALA A 174 1.95 -4.81 -10.80
C ALA A 174 1.50 -4.24 -9.44
N PHE A 175 0.33 -4.64 -8.95
CA PHE A 175 -0.15 -4.22 -7.62
C PHE A 175 0.70 -4.80 -6.47
N ALA A 176 1.22 -6.03 -6.61
CA ALA A 176 2.13 -6.61 -5.62
C ALA A 176 3.46 -5.81 -5.51
N HIS A 177 4.00 -5.33 -6.64
CA HIS A 177 5.15 -4.41 -6.62
C HIS A 177 4.79 -3.04 -6.02
N LEU A 178 3.62 -2.47 -6.34
CA LEU A 178 3.18 -1.21 -5.75
C LEU A 178 3.06 -1.31 -4.22
N ASN A 179 2.48 -2.38 -3.69
CA ASN A 179 2.40 -2.65 -2.25
C ASN A 179 3.74 -2.98 -1.56
N TYR A 180 4.81 -3.20 -2.34
CA TYR A 180 6.18 -3.34 -1.81
C TYR A 180 6.94 -2.00 -1.72
N PHE A 181 6.59 -1.02 -2.57
CA PHE A 181 7.27 0.27 -2.67
C PHE A 181 6.65 1.41 -1.83
N ILE A 182 5.51 1.19 -1.19
CA ILE A 182 4.76 2.18 -0.37
C ILE A 182 5.01 1.94 1.12
#